data_AF-A0A4U5VQV4-F1
#
_entry.id   AF-A0A4U5VQV4-F1
#
_cell.length_a   1.000
_cell.length_b   1.000
_cell.length_c   1.000
_cell.angle_alpha   90.00
_cell.angle_beta   90.00
_cell.angle_gamma   90.00
#
_symmetry.space_group_name_H-M   'P 1'
#
loop_
_entity.id
_entity.type
_entity.pdbx_description
1 polymer ?
#
loop_
_entity_poly.entity_id
_entity_poly.type
_entity_poly.pdbx_seq_one_letter_code
_entity_poly.pdbx_strand_id
1 'polypeptide(L)'
;MLLNPFQVLVAANKAVNLEKTGKMKTRSLYSEIIFNLSPTNNISEAFKRFGISDGDDSVLVVLVHNKDESQLLSDITAAVDGRQVPVEDISSLSDQTKIKKLYKITPQEEKCGTLLDAVVCRMAIKDVM
;
A
#
# COMPACT_ATOMS: atom_id res chain seq x y z
N MET A 1 3.04 -5.03 -5.95
CA MET A 1 4.03 -4.03 -5.50
C MET A 1 4.10 -3.92 -3.97
N LEU A 2 3.75 -4.99 -3.23
CA LEU A 2 3.59 -4.95 -1.78
C LEU A 2 4.35 -6.11 -1.15
N LEU A 3 5.26 -5.85 -0.22
CA LEU A 3 6.09 -6.91 0.33
C LEU A 3 5.44 -7.62 1.52
N ASN A 4 4.72 -6.86 2.35
CA ASN A 4 4.21 -7.32 3.63
C ASN A 4 2.94 -6.52 4.00
N PRO A 5 1.96 -7.11 4.71
CA PRO A 5 0.76 -6.38 5.15
C PRO A 5 1.09 -5.16 6.02
N PHE A 6 2.18 -5.20 6.79
CA PHE A 6 2.66 -4.08 7.59
C PHE A 6 2.91 -2.82 6.76
N GLN A 7 3.41 -2.96 5.53
CA GLN A 7 3.61 -1.83 4.60
C GLN A 7 2.28 -1.08 4.37
N VAL A 8 1.19 -1.83 4.17
CA VAL A 8 -0.14 -1.28 3.92
C VAL A 8 -0.71 -0.65 5.19
N LEU A 9 -0.51 -1.29 6.35
CA LEU A 9 -0.92 -0.74 7.65
C LEU A 9 -0.23 0.60 7.95
N VAL A 10 1.07 0.75 7.63
CA VAL A 10 1.78 2.03 7.78
C VAL A 10 1.16 3.10 6.90
N ALA A 11 0.87 2.78 5.63
CA ALA A 11 0.23 3.72 4.70
C ALA A 11 -1.18 4.11 5.16
N ALA A 12 -1.97 3.14 5.62
CA ALA A 12 -3.32 3.35 6.15
C ALA A 12 -3.31 4.20 7.42
N ASN A 13 -2.42 3.90 8.37
CA ASN A 13 -2.28 4.68 9.59
C ASN A 13 -1.92 6.15 9.29
N LYS A 14 -0.99 6.38 8.36
CA LYS A 14 -0.63 7.73 7.92
C LYS A 14 -1.81 8.44 7.26
N ALA A 15 -2.55 7.74 6.38
CA ALA A 15 -3.72 8.29 5.69
C ALA A 15 -4.81 8.72 6.67
N VAL A 16 -5.17 7.86 7.63
CA VAL A 16 -6.17 8.17 8.67
C VAL A 16 -5.73 9.35 9.54
N ASN A 17 -4.45 9.43 9.90
CA ASN A 17 -3.93 10.56 10.66
C ASN A 17 -4.01 11.88 9.87
N LEU A 18 -3.70 11.85 8.57
CA LEU A 18 -3.80 13.02 7.70
C LEU A 18 -5.26 13.44 7.44
N GLU A 19 -6.18 12.48 7.33
CA GLU A 19 -7.61 12.75 7.24
C GLU A 19 -8.11 13.47 8.49
N LYS A 20 -7.84 12.91 9.68
CA LYS A 20 -8.25 13.49 10.97
C LYS A 20 -7.66 14.88 11.23
N THR A 21 -6.50 15.18 10.65
CA THR A 21 -5.84 16.49 10.81
C THR A 21 -6.13 17.46 9.66
N GLY A 22 -6.91 17.05 8.65
CA GLY A 22 -7.24 17.88 7.48
C GLY A 22 -6.05 18.18 6.57
N LYS A 23 -5.04 17.30 6.55
CA LYS A 23 -3.77 17.47 5.81
C LYS A 23 -3.56 16.46 4.69
N MET A 24 -4.61 15.78 4.25
CA MET A 24 -4.53 14.88 3.10
C MET A 24 -4.10 15.63 1.84
N LYS A 25 -3.30 14.98 1.00
CA LYS A 25 -2.93 15.53 -0.31
C LYS A 25 -3.93 15.14 -1.41
N THR A 26 -4.65 14.02 -1.21
CA THR A 26 -5.64 13.49 -2.15
C THR A 26 -7.07 13.79 -1.68
N ARG A 27 -8.08 13.41 -2.49
CA ARG A 27 -9.49 13.77 -2.29
C ARG A 27 -10.27 12.81 -1.37
N SER A 28 -9.71 11.64 -1.04
CA SER A 28 -10.37 10.62 -0.23
C SER A 28 -9.36 9.86 0.62
N LEU A 29 -9.83 9.22 1.69
CA LEU A 29 -8.99 8.37 2.52
C LEU A 29 -8.31 7.27 1.70
N TYR A 30 -9.06 6.54 0.88
CA TYR A 30 -8.53 5.42 0.10
C TYR A 30 -7.49 5.85 -0.94
N SER A 31 -7.69 7.00 -1.60
CA SER A 31 -6.67 7.58 -2.48
C SER A 31 -5.41 7.97 -1.71
N GLU A 32 -5.55 8.41 -0.46
CA GLU A 32 -4.44 8.78 0.40
C GLU A 32 -3.64 7.55 0.84
N ILE A 33 -4.30 6.41 1.08
CA ILE A 33 -3.64 5.12 1.36
C ILE A 33 -2.76 4.72 0.17
N ILE A 34 -3.32 4.71 -1.04
CA ILE A 34 -2.58 4.39 -2.27
C ILE A 34 -1.39 5.35 -2.45
N PHE A 35 -1.63 6.65 -2.26
CA PHE A 35 -0.59 7.67 -2.32
C PHE A 35 0.52 7.44 -1.28
N ASN A 36 0.18 7.01 -0.07
CA ASN A 36 1.13 6.76 1.01
C ASN A 36 1.99 5.51 0.84
N LEU A 37 1.61 4.60 -0.06
CA LEU A 37 2.48 3.50 -0.49
C LEU A 37 3.63 3.98 -1.39
N SER A 38 3.45 5.06 -2.14
CA SER A 38 4.46 5.57 -3.06
C SER A 38 5.67 6.18 -2.34
N PRO A 39 6.91 5.95 -2.84
CA PRO A 39 8.10 6.66 -2.36
C PRO A 39 8.21 8.09 -2.90
N THR A 40 7.29 8.55 -3.75
CA THR A 40 7.33 9.87 -4.40
C THR A 40 6.04 10.65 -4.15
N ASN A 41 6.10 11.98 -4.37
CA ASN A 41 4.95 12.88 -4.26
C ASN A 41 4.09 12.93 -5.54
N ASN A 42 4.34 12.09 -6.54
CA ASN A 42 3.54 12.04 -7.75
C ASN A 42 2.30 11.15 -7.54
N ILE A 43 1.14 11.79 -7.35
CA ILE A 43 -0.14 11.10 -7.13
C ILE A 43 -0.49 10.19 -8.32
N SER A 44 -0.35 10.67 -9.55
CA SER A 44 -0.71 9.88 -10.74
C SER A 44 0.18 8.64 -10.88
N GLU A 45 1.47 8.77 -10.59
CA GLU A 45 2.38 7.63 -10.57
C GLU A 45 2.05 6.65 -9.44
N ALA A 46 1.69 7.14 -8.26
CA ALA A 46 1.26 6.28 -7.15
C ALA A 46 0.07 5.40 -7.55
N PHE A 47 -0.95 5.99 -8.17
CA PHE A 47 -2.09 5.24 -8.69
C PHE A 47 -1.71 4.24 -9.77
N LYS A 48 -0.83 4.63 -10.70
CA LYS A 48 -0.37 3.72 -11.76
C LYS A 48 0.45 2.54 -11.23
N ARG A 49 1.13 2.69 -10.08
CA ARG A 49 2.02 1.67 -9.51
C ARG A 49 1.35 0.80 -8.46
N PHE A 50 0.46 1.38 -7.65
CA PHE A 50 -0.15 0.73 -6.48
C PHE A 50 -1.66 0.57 -6.60
N GLY A 51 -2.31 1.25 -7.55
CA GLY A 51 -3.69 0.94 -7.93
C GLY A 51 -3.77 -0.29 -8.82
N ILE A 52 -4.99 -0.81 -8.96
CA ILE A 52 -5.28 -1.96 -9.84
C ILE A 52 -5.17 -1.58 -11.33
N SER A 53 -4.83 -2.55 -12.15
CA SER A 53 -4.78 -2.47 -13.62
C SER A 53 -5.47 -3.69 -14.24
N ASP A 54 -5.94 -3.57 -15.49
CA ASP A 54 -6.70 -4.61 -16.18
C ASP A 54 -5.96 -5.96 -16.36
N GLY A 55 -4.63 -5.97 -16.19
CA GLY A 55 -3.79 -7.17 -16.28
C GLY A 55 -3.37 -7.76 -14.93
N ASP A 56 -3.94 -7.29 -13.82
CA ASP A 56 -3.59 -7.80 -12.49
C ASP A 56 -4.38 -9.08 -12.15
N ASP A 57 -3.66 -10.18 -11.91
CA ASP A 57 -4.24 -11.47 -11.50
C ASP A 57 -4.47 -11.59 -9.98
N SER A 58 -4.08 -10.57 -9.22
CA SER A 58 -4.14 -10.58 -7.76
C SER A 58 -4.35 -9.17 -7.23
N VAL A 59 -5.36 -9.01 -6.38
CA VAL A 59 -5.76 -7.72 -5.81
C VAL A 59 -5.72 -7.77 -4.29
N LEU A 60 -5.28 -6.67 -3.67
CA LEU A 60 -5.42 -6.47 -2.24
C LEU A 60 -6.48 -5.39 -2.00
N VAL A 61 -7.54 -5.76 -1.30
CA VAL A 61 -8.59 -4.82 -0.89
C VAL A 61 -8.29 -4.31 0.51
N VAL A 62 -8.35 -2.99 0.70
CA VAL A 62 -8.11 -2.32 1.98
C VAL A 62 -9.36 -1.56 2.39
N LEU A 63 -9.83 -1.83 3.60
CA LEU A 63 -11.00 -1.19 4.17
C LEU A 63 -10.65 -0.52 5.48
N VAL A 64 -11.23 0.66 5.70
CA VAL A 64 -11.14 1.38 6.97
C VAL A 64 -12.56 1.66 7.39
N HIS A 65 -12.96 1.08 8.52
CA HIS A 65 -14.32 1.21 9.06
C HIS A 65 -14.24 1.35 10.58
N ASN A 66 -15.32 1.89 11.17
CA ASN A 66 -15.44 1.92 12.61
C ASN A 66 -15.80 0.52 13.13
N LYS A 67 -15.46 0.23 14.39
CA LYS A 67 -15.72 -1.09 15.01
C LYS A 67 -17.20 -1.52 14.96
N ASP A 68 -18.10 -0.56 14.88
CA ASP A 68 -19.55 -0.79 14.92
C ASP A 68 -20.17 -1.03 13.52
N GLU A 69 -19.40 -0.89 12.44
CA GLU A 69 -19.86 -1.05 11.05
C GLU A 69 -19.56 -2.47 10.54
N SER A 70 -20.48 -3.42 10.79
CA SER A 70 -20.30 -4.85 10.45
C SER A 70 -20.73 -5.23 9.02
N GLN A 71 -21.57 -4.43 8.37
CA GLN A 71 -22.27 -4.81 7.13
C GLN A 71 -21.41 -4.79 5.84
N LEU A 72 -20.18 -4.26 5.87
CA LEU A 72 -19.43 -3.97 4.63
C LEU A 72 -18.79 -5.20 3.96
N LEU A 73 -18.45 -6.24 4.71
CA LEU A 73 -17.52 -7.27 4.21
C LEU A 73 -18.14 -8.20 3.15
N SER A 74 -19.41 -8.59 3.31
CA SER A 74 -20.08 -9.52 2.37
C SER A 74 -20.19 -8.93 0.97
N ASP A 75 -20.55 -7.66 0.89
CA ASP A 75 -20.83 -6.97 -0.37
C ASP A 75 -19.55 -6.77 -1.17
N ILE A 76 -18.44 -6.53 -0.48
CA ILE A 76 -17.12 -6.33 -1.08
C ILE A 76 -16.56 -7.64 -1.61
N THR A 77 -16.71 -8.73 -0.86
CA THR A 77 -16.30 -10.06 -1.35
C THR A 77 -17.12 -10.46 -2.58
N ALA A 78 -18.42 -10.16 -2.60
CA ALA A 78 -19.28 -10.44 -3.76
C ALA A 78 -18.92 -9.62 -5.01
N ALA A 79 -18.26 -8.47 -4.85
CA ALA A 79 -17.84 -7.62 -5.96
C ALA A 79 -16.53 -8.08 -6.63
N VAL A 80 -15.80 -9.04 -6.04
CA VAL A 80 -14.52 -9.55 -6.55
C VAL A 80 -14.71 -10.96 -7.09
N ASP A 81 -14.62 -11.11 -8.42
CA ASP A 81 -14.57 -12.43 -9.05
C ASP A 81 -13.17 -13.03 -8.88
N GLY A 82 -13.02 -13.92 -7.89
CA GLY A 82 -11.75 -14.55 -7.61
C GLY A 82 -11.75 -15.40 -6.34
N ARG A 83 -10.56 -15.84 -5.94
CA ARG A 83 -10.35 -16.64 -4.73
C ARG A 83 -9.66 -15.80 -3.67
N GLN A 84 -10.32 -15.65 -2.53
CA GLN A 84 -9.68 -15.05 -1.35
C GLN A 84 -8.57 -15.97 -0.81
N VAL A 85 -7.42 -15.38 -0.50
CA VAL A 85 -6.25 -16.05 0.07
C VAL A 85 -5.80 -15.31 1.34
N PRO A 86 -5.05 -15.98 2.25
CA PRO A 86 -4.45 -15.34 3.42
C PRO A 86 -3.58 -14.14 3.03
N VAL A 87 -3.62 -13.07 3.82
CA VAL A 87 -2.90 -11.83 3.51
C VAL A 87 -1.38 -11.99 3.67
N GLU A 88 -0.97 -12.99 4.45
CA GLU A 88 0.42 -13.37 4.71
C GLU A 88 1.12 -13.84 3.43
N ASP A 89 0.37 -14.35 2.46
CA ASP A 89 0.88 -14.86 1.18
C ASP A 89 1.27 -13.75 0.20
N ILE A 90 1.06 -12.47 0.54
CA ILE A 90 1.34 -11.30 -0.33
C ILE A 90 2.77 -11.27 -0.88
N SER A 91 3.72 -11.78 -0.10
CA SER A 91 5.14 -11.84 -0.48
C SER A 91 5.38 -12.82 -1.65
N SER A 92 4.59 -13.90 -1.73
CA SER A 92 4.65 -14.88 -2.83
C SER A 92 4.03 -14.34 -4.13
N LEU A 93 3.10 -13.39 -4.02
CA LEU A 93 2.41 -12.74 -5.13
C LEU A 93 3.15 -11.50 -5.65
N SER A 94 4.31 -11.17 -5.07
CA SER A 94 5.01 -9.91 -5.32
C SER A 94 6.38 -10.09 -5.94
N ASP A 95 6.64 -9.29 -6.97
CA ASP A 95 7.95 -9.21 -7.62
C ASP A 95 8.89 -8.31 -6.81
N GLN A 96 9.74 -8.94 -5.99
CA GLN A 96 10.72 -8.23 -5.18
C GLN A 96 11.73 -7.42 -6.01
N THR A 97 12.06 -7.86 -7.22
CA THR A 97 12.98 -7.13 -8.12
C THR A 97 12.35 -5.82 -8.57
N LYS A 98 11.06 -5.84 -8.94
CA LYS A 98 10.31 -4.63 -9.26
C LYS A 98 10.16 -3.71 -8.05
N ILE A 99 9.91 -4.26 -6.85
CA ILE A 99 9.82 -3.48 -5.61
C ILE A 99 11.16 -2.76 -5.32
N LYS A 100 12.28 -3.48 -5.34
CA LYS A 100 13.61 -2.90 -5.14
C LYS A 100 13.89 -1.77 -6.13
N LYS A 101 13.55 -1.98 -7.41
CA LYS A 101 13.70 -0.97 -8.46
C LYS A 101 12.82 0.27 -8.21
N LEU A 102 11.56 0.06 -7.83
CA LEU A 102 10.60 1.15 -7.57
C LEU A 102 11.04 2.02 -6.39
N TYR A 103 11.45 1.39 -5.29
CA TYR A 103 11.91 2.08 -4.08
C TYR A 103 13.38 2.50 -4.12
N LYS A 104 14.07 2.24 -5.25
CA LYS A 104 15.49 2.55 -5.48
C LYS A 104 16.41 1.97 -4.39
N ILE A 105 16.11 0.75 -3.96
CA ILE A 105 16.83 0.05 -2.90
C ILE A 105 18.12 -0.54 -3.48
N THR A 106 19.24 -0.23 -2.85
CA THR A 106 20.57 -0.66 -3.26
C THR A 106 20.97 -1.97 -2.58
N PRO A 107 21.86 -2.79 -3.18
CA PRO A 107 22.35 -4.02 -2.54
C PRO A 107 23.12 -3.79 -1.24
N GLN A 108 23.59 -2.56 -1.00
CA GLN A 108 24.28 -2.19 0.24
C GLN A 108 23.30 -2.02 1.40
N GLU A 109 22.12 -1.43 1.15
CA GLU A 109 21.06 -1.26 2.16
C GLU A 109 20.55 -2.62 2.67
N GLU A 110 20.56 -3.66 1.82
CA GLU A 110 20.17 -5.03 2.20
C GLU A 110 21.11 -5.66 3.24
N LYS A 111 22.30 -5.09 3.45
CA LYS A 111 23.23 -5.54 4.50
C LYS A 111 22.97 -4.89 5.86
N CYS A 112 22.25 -3.77 5.87
CA CYS A 112 22.02 -2.96 7.07
C CYS A 112 20.65 -3.23 7.71
N GLY A 113 19.71 -3.82 6.99
CA GLY A 113 18.36 -4.13 7.47
C GLY A 113 17.58 -4.98 6.48
N THR A 114 16.29 -5.16 6.73
CA THR A 114 15.44 -5.93 5.83
C THR A 114 14.93 -5.09 4.65
N LEU A 115 14.49 -5.76 3.59
CA LEU A 115 13.84 -5.08 2.46
C LEU A 115 12.60 -4.29 2.91
N LEU A 116 11.86 -4.81 3.90
CA LEU A 116 10.68 -4.14 4.46
C LEU A 116 11.05 -2.83 5.13
N ASP A 117 12.13 -2.81 5.93
CA ASP A 117 12.61 -1.60 6.61
C ASP A 117 12.95 -0.50 5.61
N ALA A 118 13.64 -0.87 4.51
CA ALA A 118 14.00 0.06 3.45
C ALA A 118 12.75 0.62 2.74
N VAL A 119 11.76 -0.23 2.42
CA VAL A 119 10.49 0.20 1.81
C VAL A 119 9.74 1.18 2.71
N VAL A 120 9.55 0.82 3.99
CA VAL A 120 8.83 1.66 4.97
C VAL A 120 9.57 2.98 5.19
N CYS A 121 10.91 2.95 5.27
CA CYS A 121 11.72 4.16 5.38
C CYS A 121 11.47 5.11 4.21
N ARG A 122 11.50 4.61 2.97
CA ARG A 122 11.24 5.42 1.76
C ARG A 122 9.83 6.01 1.74
N MET A 123 8.83 5.25 2.20
CA MET A 123 7.45 5.77 2.36
C MET A 123 7.36 6.88 3.41
N ALA A 124 8.10 6.75 4.51
CA ALA A 124 8.08 7.70 5.61
C ALA A 124 8.76 9.03 5.23
N ILE A 125 9.90 8.98 4.56
CA ILE A 125 10.71 10.17 4.23
C ILE A 125 10.26 10.90 2.96
N LYS A 126 9.26 10.40 2.22
CA LYS A 126 8.81 10.97 0.94
C LYS A 126 8.41 12.45 1.01
N ASP A 127 8.03 12.93 2.20
CA ASP A 127 7.60 14.32 2.41
C ASP A 127 8.77 15.27 2.72
N VAL A 128 9.96 14.72 2.97
CA VAL A 128 11.19 15.45 3.33
C VAL A 128 12.21 15.47 2.18
N MET A 129 12.14 14.48 1.29
CA MET A 129 12.95 14.37 0.07
C MET A 129 12.35 15.16 -1.10
#